data_AF-A0A935N1B0-F1
#
_entry.id   AF-A0A935N1B0-F1
#
_cell.length_a   1.000
_cell.length_b   1.000
_cell.length_c   1.000
_cell.angle_alpha   90.00
_cell.angle_beta   90.00
_cell.angle_gamma   90.00
#
_symmetry.space_group_name_H-M   'P 1'
#
loop_
_entity.id
_entity.type
_entity.pdbx_description
1 polymer ?
#
loop_
_entity_poly.entity_id
_entity_poly.type
_entity_poly.pdbx_seq_one_letter_code
_entity_poly.pdbx_strand_id
1 'polypeptide(L)'
;MKLRIRGNTLRFRLGRSEVETFGRTGTIGDKVQFGLKEKEFGYLLEKATENRFLATFTDGTIKVSVPPSEADRWVNTDEVSLAGTFMADEQTEIKILIEKDFVCLNAHNDEDQSDRYPHPKGDDAC
;
A
#
# COMPACT_ATOMS: atom_id res chain seq x y z
N MET A 1 -0.46 -8.00 -0.51
CA MET A 1 -0.45 -6.53 -0.61
C MET A 1 -0.57 -6.23 -2.07
N LYS A 2 -1.36 -5.23 -2.46
CA LYS A 2 -1.59 -4.93 -3.87
C LYS A 2 -1.15 -3.52 -4.18
N LEU A 3 -0.29 -3.36 -5.18
CA LEU A 3 0.01 -2.07 -5.79
C LEU A 3 -0.83 -1.90 -7.05
N ARG A 4 -1.52 -0.76 -7.15
CA ARG A 4 -2.20 -0.32 -8.37
C ARG A 4 -1.66 1.03 -8.80
N ILE A 5 -1.37 1.16 -10.09
CA ILE A 5 -0.94 2.41 -10.73
C ILE A 5 -2.03 2.85 -11.70
N ARG A 6 -2.43 4.13 -11.64
CA ARG A 6 -3.38 4.72 -12.61
C ARG A 6 -3.08 6.21 -12.78
N GLY A 7 -2.67 6.62 -13.98
CA GLY A 7 -2.12 7.97 -14.16
C GLY A 7 -0.91 8.16 -13.24
N ASN A 8 -0.78 9.34 -12.63
CA ASN A 8 0.28 9.61 -11.65
C ASN A 8 -0.17 9.33 -10.21
N THR A 9 -0.75 8.15 -9.99
CA THR A 9 -1.28 7.74 -8.68
C THR A 9 -0.81 6.35 -8.31
N LEU A 10 -0.17 6.24 -7.15
CA LEU A 10 0.19 4.99 -6.49
C LEU A 10 -0.86 4.66 -5.45
N ARG A 11 -1.47 3.47 -5.56
CA ARG A 11 -2.43 2.97 -4.57
C ARG A 11 -1.97 1.64 -4.02
N PHE A 12 -1.81 1.58 -2.71
CA PHE A 12 -1.54 0.36 -1.96
C PHE A 12 -2.81 -0.12 -1.26
N ARG A 13 -3.03 -1.43 -1.31
CA ARG A 13 -4.04 -2.12 -0.50
C ARG A 13 -3.40 -3.20 0.32
N LEU A 14 -3.59 -3.13 1.64
CA LEU A 14 -2.97 -4.03 2.60
C LEU A 14 -4.03 -4.87 3.31
N GLY A 15 -3.85 -6.18 3.32
CA GLY A 15 -4.60 -7.11 4.16
C GLY A 15 -4.33 -6.89 5.65
N ARG A 16 -5.02 -7.62 6.52
CA ARG A 16 -4.91 -7.46 7.97
C ARG A 16 -3.51 -7.78 8.47
N SER A 17 -2.97 -8.96 8.14
CA SER A 17 -1.62 -9.36 8.55
C SER A 17 -0.54 -8.38 8.03
N GLU A 18 -0.82 -7.75 6.90
CA GLU A 18 0.07 -6.79 6.23
C GLU A 18 0.09 -5.45 6.95
N VAL A 19 -1.07 -4.96 7.40
CA VAL A 19 -1.17 -3.77 8.26
C VAL A 19 -0.50 -4.04 9.61
N GLU A 20 -0.74 -5.21 10.21
CA GLU A 20 -0.09 -5.59 11.47
C GLU A 20 1.44 -5.64 11.32
N THR A 21 1.92 -6.23 10.22
CA THR A 21 3.34 -6.26 9.89
C THR A 21 3.91 -4.87 9.70
N PHE A 22 3.29 -4.03 8.86
CA PHE A 22 3.71 -2.65 8.63
C PHE A 22 3.73 -1.83 9.92
N GLY A 23 2.75 -2.02 10.79
CA GLY A 23 2.69 -1.39 12.10
C GLY A 23 3.90 -1.73 12.98
N ARG A 24 4.23 -3.03 13.05
CA ARG A 24 5.31 -3.57 13.91
C ARG A 24 6.70 -3.30 13.37
N THR A 25 6.94 -3.52 12.07
CA THR A 25 8.27 -3.44 11.45
C THR A 25 8.56 -2.07 10.86
N GLY A 26 7.52 -1.27 10.59
CA GLY A 26 7.63 -0.02 9.86
C GLY A 26 7.86 -0.19 8.37
N THR A 27 7.85 -1.42 7.83
CA THR A 27 8.11 -1.67 6.41
C THR A 27 7.42 -2.94 5.90
N ILE A 28 6.91 -2.88 4.68
CA ILE A 28 6.34 -4.03 3.98
C ILE A 28 6.48 -3.83 2.47
N GLY A 29 6.70 -4.91 1.73
CA GLY A 29 6.88 -4.83 0.30
C GLY A 29 6.84 -6.20 -0.34
N ASP A 30 6.82 -6.22 -1.66
CA ASP A 30 6.87 -7.45 -2.45
C ASP A 30 7.63 -7.19 -3.76
N LYS A 31 8.03 -8.27 -4.42
CA LYS A 31 8.82 -8.21 -5.63
C LYS A 31 8.58 -9.37 -6.57
N VAL A 32 8.81 -9.12 -7.85
CA VAL A 32 8.79 -10.11 -8.91
C VAL A 32 10.13 -10.10 -9.65
N GLN A 33 10.63 -11.30 -9.97
CA GLN A 33 11.86 -11.49 -10.73
C GLN A 33 11.54 -11.98 -12.15
N PHE A 34 12.03 -11.26 -13.15
CA PHE A 34 11.88 -11.57 -14.57
C PHE A 34 13.14 -12.26 -15.13
N GLY A 35 13.33 -13.53 -14.74
CA GLY A 35 14.42 -14.37 -15.26
C GLY A 35 15.78 -14.03 -14.67
N LEU A 36 16.73 -13.55 -15.50
CA LEU A 36 18.13 -13.29 -15.11
C LEU A 36 18.23 -12.36 -13.89
N LYS A 37 19.35 -12.47 -13.16
CA LYS A 37 19.70 -11.52 -12.09
C LYS A 37 19.64 -10.08 -12.64
N GLU A 38 19.20 -9.14 -11.80
CA GLU A 38 19.04 -7.70 -12.09
C GLU A 38 17.75 -7.30 -12.84
N LYS A 39 16.91 -8.26 -13.26
CA LYS A 39 15.57 -7.97 -13.80
C LYS A 39 14.50 -8.15 -12.74
N GLU A 40 14.50 -7.28 -11.74
CA GLU A 40 13.55 -7.29 -10.63
C GLU A 40 12.63 -6.06 -10.73
N PHE A 41 11.36 -6.24 -10.38
CA PHE A 41 10.45 -5.14 -10.08
C PHE A 41 9.91 -5.33 -8.68
N GLY A 42 9.98 -4.28 -7.86
CA GLY A 42 9.54 -4.31 -6.49
C GLY A 42 8.72 -3.08 -6.10
N TYR A 43 8.03 -3.22 -4.98
CA TYR A 43 7.49 -2.08 -4.27
C TYR A 43 7.67 -2.23 -2.76
N LEU A 44 7.88 -1.10 -2.10
CA LEU A 44 8.08 -0.99 -0.67
C LEU A 44 7.22 0.14 -0.11
N LEU A 45 6.50 -0.13 0.95
CA LEU A 45 5.88 0.85 1.82
C LEU A 45 6.67 0.89 3.13
N GLU A 46 7.10 2.07 3.57
CA GLU A 46 7.84 2.25 4.81
C GLU A 46 7.35 3.46 5.61
N LYS A 47 7.61 3.47 6.92
CA LYS A 47 7.51 4.69 7.73
C LYS A 47 8.68 5.60 7.36
N ALA A 48 8.40 6.86 7.05
CA ALA A 48 9.39 7.87 6.71
C ALA A 48 10.19 8.30 7.94
N THR A 49 11.41 8.77 7.73
CA THR A 49 12.15 9.52 8.76
C THR A 49 11.64 10.96 8.89
N GLU A 50 11.04 11.50 7.82
CA GLU A 50 10.51 12.85 7.75
C GLU A 50 8.99 12.87 7.95
N ASN A 51 8.45 14.00 8.40
CA ASN A 51 7.01 14.18 8.58
C ASN A 51 6.30 14.61 7.27
N ARG A 52 6.60 13.91 6.16
CA ARG A 52 5.96 14.09 4.86
C ARG A 52 5.95 12.80 4.04
N PHE A 53 5.04 12.70 3.09
CA PHE A 53 5.04 11.61 2.11
C PHE A 53 6.21 11.76 1.14
N LEU A 54 6.84 10.65 0.80
CA LEU A 54 7.89 10.56 -0.21
C LEU A 54 7.62 9.39 -1.13
N ALA A 55 7.93 9.54 -2.42
CA ALA A 55 7.93 8.45 -3.38
C ALA A 55 9.22 8.48 -4.21
N THR A 56 9.94 7.36 -4.26
CA THR A 56 11.16 7.23 -5.05
C THR A 56 11.11 5.98 -5.92
N PHE A 57 11.89 6.00 -6.99
CA PHE A 57 12.10 4.84 -7.84
C PHE A 57 13.59 4.65 -8.07
N THR A 58 14.13 3.55 -7.57
CA THR A 58 15.57 3.23 -7.65
C THR A 58 15.71 1.72 -7.78
N ASP A 59 16.59 1.26 -8.66
CA ASP A 59 16.90 -0.16 -8.87
C ASP A 59 15.65 -1.05 -9.07
N GLY A 60 14.71 -0.58 -9.89
CA GLY A 60 13.49 -1.33 -10.21
C GLY A 60 12.45 -1.37 -9.06
N THR A 61 12.67 -0.65 -7.97
CA THR A 61 11.78 -0.65 -6.80
C THR A 61 11.12 0.71 -6.61
N ILE A 62 9.79 0.71 -6.54
CA ILE A 62 9.00 1.86 -6.08
C ILE A 62 9.00 1.86 -4.55
N LYS A 63 9.51 2.91 -3.92
CA LYS A 63 9.46 3.08 -2.47
C LYS A 63 8.55 4.24 -2.14
N VAL A 64 7.59 4.00 -1.25
CA VAL A 64 6.72 5.04 -0.67
C VAL A 64 6.94 5.10 0.83
N SER A 65 7.30 6.29 1.31
CA SER A 65 7.52 6.55 2.72
C SER A 65 6.38 7.41 3.27
N VAL A 66 5.80 6.98 4.39
CA VAL A 66 4.62 7.59 5.03
C VAL A 66 5.02 8.27 6.33
N PRO A 67 4.55 9.50 6.64
CA PRO A 67 4.82 10.12 7.94
C PRO A 67 4.52 9.17 9.10
N PRO A 68 5.45 8.99 10.08
CA PRO A 68 5.25 8.04 11.17
C PRO A 68 3.95 8.24 11.94
N SER A 69 3.60 9.49 12.21
CA SER A 69 2.38 9.88 12.93
C SER A 69 1.11 9.44 12.19
N GLU A 70 1.07 9.60 10.87
CA GLU A 70 -0.05 9.17 10.03
C GLU A 70 -0.10 7.65 9.89
N ALA A 71 1.06 7.01 9.69
CA ALA A 71 1.16 5.56 9.62
C ALA A 71 0.67 4.90 10.91
N ASP A 72 1.12 5.38 12.07
CA ASP A 72 0.71 4.86 13.38
C ASP A 72 -0.77 5.10 13.64
N ARG A 73 -1.30 6.28 13.28
CA ARG A 73 -2.74 6.55 13.39
C ARG A 73 -3.56 5.57 12.55
N TRP A 74 -3.20 5.37 11.29
CA TRP A 74 -3.96 4.50 10.39
C TRP A 74 -3.90 3.02 10.79
N VAL A 75 -2.73 2.55 11.24
CA VAL A 75 -2.56 1.18 11.74
C VAL A 75 -3.43 0.93 12.98
N ASN A 76 -3.47 1.89 13.92
CA ASN A 76 -4.07 1.69 15.25
C ASN A 76 -5.52 2.15 15.38
N THR A 77 -6.14 2.63 14.31
CA THR A 77 -7.54 3.12 14.32
C THR A 77 -8.38 2.42 13.25
N ASP A 78 -9.68 2.70 13.22
CA ASP A 78 -10.58 2.23 12.16
C ASP A 78 -10.47 3.06 10.86
N GLU A 79 -9.47 3.95 10.75
CA GLU A 79 -9.22 4.70 9.52
C GLU A 79 -8.94 3.72 8.37
N VAL A 80 -9.75 3.82 7.30
CA VAL A 80 -9.71 2.92 6.16
C VAL A 80 -8.57 3.26 5.22
N SER A 81 -8.31 4.56 5.03
CA SER A 81 -7.37 5.04 4.01
C SER A 81 -6.55 6.22 4.48
N LEU A 82 -5.27 6.24 4.11
CA LEU A 82 -4.41 7.41 4.09
C LEU A 82 -4.25 7.93 2.68
N ALA A 83 -4.14 9.24 2.54
CA ALA A 83 -3.84 9.89 1.27
C ALA A 83 -2.80 10.99 1.47
N GLY A 84 -1.90 11.11 0.50
CA GLY A 84 -0.88 12.14 0.47
C GLY A 84 -0.48 12.47 -0.95
N THR A 85 0.29 13.55 -1.11
CA THR A 85 0.91 13.91 -2.38
C THR A 85 2.40 14.11 -2.20
N PHE A 86 3.14 13.85 -3.26
CA PHE A 86 4.58 14.05 -3.32
C PHE A 86 4.94 14.73 -4.65
N MET A 87 5.64 15.86 -4.57
CA MET A 87 6.19 16.53 -5.74
C MET A 87 7.52 15.85 -6.11
N ALA A 88 7.52 15.11 -7.22
CA ALA A 88 8.72 14.47 -7.74
C ALA A 88 9.68 15.48 -8.39
N ASP A 89 9.12 16.58 -8.92
CA ASP A 89 9.81 17.76 -9.41
C ASP A 89 8.85 18.98 -9.33
N GLU A 90 9.19 20.11 -9.94
CA GLU A 90 8.37 21.33 -9.90
C GLU A 90 6.96 21.20 -10.53
N GLN A 91 6.75 20.22 -11.41
CA GLN A 91 5.52 20.07 -12.21
C GLN A 91 4.87 18.69 -12.05
N THR A 92 5.57 17.72 -11.47
CA THR A 92 5.12 16.33 -11.36
C THR A 92 4.64 16.00 -9.95
N GLU A 93 3.33 16.06 -9.71
CA GLU A 93 2.70 15.61 -8.48
C GLU A 93 2.32 14.12 -8.57
N ILE A 94 2.83 13.30 -7.65
CA ILE A 94 2.41 11.91 -7.44
C ILE A 94 1.38 11.87 -6.32
N LYS A 95 0.22 11.27 -6.60
CA LYS A 95 -0.81 10.99 -5.58
C LYS A 95 -0.56 9.62 -4.97
N ILE A 96 -0.62 9.55 -3.64
CA ILE A 96 -0.39 8.34 -2.87
C ILE A 96 -1.65 8.01 -2.09
N LEU A 97 -2.11 6.77 -2.21
CA LEU A 97 -3.27 6.23 -1.51
C LEU A 97 -2.86 4.92 -0.83
N ILE A 98 -3.15 4.77 0.45
CA ILE A 98 -2.88 3.54 1.21
C ILE A 98 -4.20 3.15 1.86
N GLU A 99 -4.70 1.97 1.56
CA GLU A 99 -6.05 1.52 1.95
C GLU A 99 -5.95 0.15 2.64
N LYS A 100 -6.79 -0.08 3.65
CA LYS A 100 -7.05 -1.43 4.17
C LYS A 100 -7.81 -2.22 3.12
N ASP A 101 -7.38 -3.44 2.80
CA ASP A 101 -8.01 -4.29 1.80
C ASP A 101 -9.17 -5.05 2.45
N PHE A 102 -10.39 -4.75 2.02
CA PHE A 102 -11.60 -5.39 2.51
C PHE A 102 -12.00 -6.57 1.62
N VAL A 103 -12.67 -7.57 2.20
CA VAL A 103 -13.25 -8.69 1.45
C VAL A 103 -14.22 -8.12 0.40
N CYS A 104 -14.05 -8.54 -0.85
CA CYS A 104 -14.99 -8.20 -1.91
C CYS A 104 -16.18 -9.16 -1.87
N LEU A 105 -17.40 -8.62 -1.71
CA LEU A 105 -18.64 -9.41 -1.66
C LEU A 105 -18.89 -10.22 -2.96
N ASN A 106 -18.35 -9.79 -4.11
CA ASN A 106 -18.56 -10.41 -5.43
C ASN A 106 -17.29 -11.02 -6.03
N ALA A 107 -16.42 -11.61 -5.22
CA ALA A 107 -15.20 -12.21 -5.75
C ALA A 107 -15.49 -13.50 -6.54
N HIS A 108 -15.76 -13.35 -7.83
CA HIS A 108 -15.39 -14.37 -8.79
C HIS A 108 -13.86 -14.27 -8.95
N ASN A 109 -13.12 -15.28 -8.48
CA ASN A 109 -11.82 -15.78 -8.96
C ASN A 109 -10.97 -16.37 -7.81
N ASP A 110 -10.01 -17.23 -8.17
CA ASP A 110 -9.07 -18.00 -7.32
C ASP A 110 -8.07 -17.16 -6.47
N GLU A 111 -8.45 -15.96 -6.01
CA GLU A 111 -7.65 -15.19 -5.07
C GLU A 111 -8.03 -15.52 -3.62
N ASP A 112 -7.05 -15.91 -2.80
CA ASP A 112 -7.24 -16.04 -1.36
C ASP A 112 -7.60 -14.66 -0.74
N GLN A 113 -8.70 -14.65 0.02
CA GLN A 113 -9.24 -13.47 0.70
C GLN A 113 -9.27 -13.61 2.22
N SER A 114 -8.74 -14.71 2.77
CA SER A 114 -8.78 -15.03 4.20
C SER A 114 -8.14 -13.96 5.09
N ASP A 115 -7.19 -13.20 4.57
CA ASP A 115 -6.47 -12.13 5.28
C ASP A 115 -7.01 -10.71 5.02
N ARG A 116 -8.23 -10.56 4.46
CA ARG A 116 -8.82 -9.23 4.21
C ARG A 116 -9.70 -8.77 5.39
N TYR A 117 -9.89 -7.45 5.51
CA TYR A 117 -10.78 -6.87 6.52
C TYR A 117 -12.26 -7.17 6.20
N PRO A 118 -13.13 -7.38 7.20
CA PRO A 118 -14.56 -7.64 6.98
C PRO A 118 -15.24 -6.42 6.36
N HIS A 119 -16.04 -6.62 5.32
CA HIS A 119 -16.66 -5.52 4.59
C HIS A 119 -17.58 -4.68 5.50
N PRO A 120 -17.49 -3.34 5.50
CA PRO A 120 -18.23 -2.47 6.43
C PRO A 120 -19.76 -2.48 6.25
N LYS A 121 -20.28 -3.17 5.23
CA LYS A 121 -21.73 -3.36 5.00
C LYS A 121 -22.29 -4.71 5.48
N GLY A 122 -21.48 -5.56 6.11
CA GLY A 122 -21.91 -6.88 6.59
C GLY A 122 -22.10 -7.92 5.48
N ASP A 123 -22.25 -9.18 5.90
CA ASP A 123 -22.40 -10.39 5.06
C ASP A 123 -23.77 -10.52 4.34
N ASP A 124 -24.67 -9.54 4.49
CA ASP A 124 -26.02 -9.59 3.91
C ASP A 124 -26.06 -9.10 2.44
N ALA A 125 -25.29 -9.80 1.60
CA ALA A 125 -25.51 -9.81 0.15
C ALA A 125 -25.03 -11.14 -0.43
N CYS A 126 -25.79 -12.21 -0.15
CA CYS A 126 -25.90 -13.37 -1.04
C CYS A 126 -26.73 -13.01 -2.27
#